data_AF-A0A7S2WVB1-F1
#
_entry.id   AF-A0A7S2WVB1-F1
#
_cell.length_a   1.000
_cell.length_b   1.000
_cell.length_c   1.000
_cell.angle_alpha   90.00
_cell.angle_beta   90.00
_cell.angle_gamma   90.00
#
_symmetry.space_group_name_H-M   'P 1'
#
loop_
_entity.id
_entity.type
_entity.pdbx_description
1 polymer ?
#
loop_
_entity_poly.entity_id
_entity_poly.type
_entity_poly.pdbx_seq_one_letter_code
_entity_poly.pdbx_strand_id
1 'polypeptide(L)'
;GGRPAIDVRGLELRHAFGMFATSNPGLLEAILSPEVYRQVTLPDGGPGVGPVDIGVALYRKIQECYEPKRLIMSWFHHANGNYRQYIQSRRTRETKGQDTIVRKKYLHVLRPLLSLEWMIEHCAGLASLDQVPPLTIQELLASVSLVPPAVRETVEDLLEPENRSHLAEDLPRIPVLDDFLSGLIDRGRATAKSMAGKRDGGGGCSPSQGGPNVPPPAHATSAAAATAAGDNRLPAAVASSAATSSSSSSKLAEWDTLLGRVFASTFLGASSGREGEAAAAAAAAGREGE
;
A
#
# COMPACT_ATOMS: atom_id res chain seq x y z
N GLY A 1 6.93 -4.45 -29.87
CA GLY A 1 7.08 -4.04 -28.46
C GLY A 1 6.61 -5.16 -27.57
N GLY A 2 7.53 -5.97 -27.05
CA GLY A 2 7.19 -7.04 -26.12
C GLY A 2 6.99 -6.44 -24.73
N ARG A 3 5.75 -6.43 -24.23
CA ARG A 3 5.53 -6.25 -22.79
C ARG A 3 6.33 -7.36 -22.08
N PRO A 4 7.08 -7.08 -21.01
CA PRO A 4 7.71 -8.14 -20.24
C PRO A 4 6.61 -9.14 -19.84
N ALA A 5 6.76 -10.39 -20.27
CA ALA A 5 5.91 -11.47 -19.82
C ALA A 5 6.17 -11.63 -18.32
N ILE A 6 5.24 -11.18 -17.49
CA ILE A 6 5.25 -11.52 -16.06
C ILE A 6 5.00 -13.02 -16.04
N ASP A 7 6.04 -13.79 -15.76
CA ASP A 7 5.97 -15.23 -15.53
C ASP A 7 5.25 -15.44 -14.20
N VAL A 8 3.91 -15.33 -14.21
CA VAL A 8 3.06 -15.65 -13.06
C VAL A 8 3.07 -17.18 -12.91
N ARG A 9 4.20 -17.72 -12.46
CA ARG A 9 4.21 -19.08 -11.91
C ARG A 9 3.29 -19.04 -10.68
N GLY A 10 2.45 -20.04 -10.48
CA GLY A 10 1.48 -20.10 -9.38
C GLY A 10 2.05 -19.91 -7.95
N LEU A 11 3.37 -19.80 -7.81
CA LEU A 11 4.09 -19.34 -6.63
C LEU A 11 3.60 -17.96 -6.15
N GLU A 12 3.34 -17.01 -7.05
CA GLU A 12 2.90 -15.66 -6.65
C GLU A 12 1.48 -15.67 -6.10
N LEU A 13 0.60 -16.53 -6.64
CA LEU A 13 -0.73 -16.74 -6.07
C LEU A 13 -0.65 -17.40 -4.69
N ARG A 14 0.22 -18.40 -4.52
CA ARG A 14 0.44 -19.02 -3.21
C ARG A 14 0.97 -18.01 -2.19
N HIS A 15 1.88 -17.13 -2.60
CA HIS A 15 2.40 -16.07 -1.74
C HIS A 15 1.30 -15.06 -1.40
N ALA A 16 0.51 -14.62 -2.38
CA ALA A 16 -0.63 -13.73 -2.17
C ALA A 16 -1.66 -14.35 -1.19
N PHE A 17 -1.99 -15.64 -1.33
CA PHE A 17 -2.86 -16.34 -0.38
C PHE A 17 -2.23 -16.47 1.02
N GLY A 18 -0.91 -16.64 1.12
CA GLY A 18 -0.20 -16.60 2.40
C GLY A 18 -0.28 -15.23 3.08
N MET A 19 -0.12 -14.15 2.31
CA MET A 19 -0.33 -12.78 2.78
C MET A 19 -1.78 -12.56 3.21
N PHE A 20 -2.74 -13.09 2.45
CA PHE A 20 -4.16 -13.02 2.77
C PHE A 20 -4.47 -13.70 4.11
N ALA A 21 -3.97 -14.93 4.32
CA ALA A 21 -4.18 -15.69 5.54
C ALA A 21 -3.57 -15.05 6.80
N THR A 22 -2.66 -14.09 6.63
CA THR A 22 -2.02 -13.37 7.73
C THR A 22 -2.60 -11.97 7.96
N SER A 23 -3.67 -11.61 7.25
CA SER A 23 -4.23 -10.25 7.25
C SER A 23 -3.17 -9.20 6.91
N ASN A 24 -2.39 -9.46 5.86
CA ASN A 24 -1.26 -8.62 5.50
C ASN A 24 -1.71 -7.22 5.03
N PRO A 25 -1.17 -6.14 5.60
CA PRO A 25 -1.55 -4.78 5.25
C PRO A 25 -1.13 -4.37 3.83
N GLY A 26 0.03 -4.83 3.34
CA GLY A 26 0.47 -4.52 1.98
C GLY A 26 -0.44 -5.13 0.91
N LEU A 27 -0.99 -6.33 1.14
CA LEU A 27 -1.99 -6.91 0.24
C LEU A 27 -3.30 -6.12 0.26
N LEU A 28 -3.75 -5.69 1.45
CA LEU A 28 -4.92 -4.81 1.59
C LEU A 28 -4.73 -3.51 0.81
N GLU A 29 -3.59 -2.85 0.99
CA GLU A 29 -3.24 -1.60 0.32
C GLU A 29 -3.15 -1.77 -1.20
N ALA A 30 -2.59 -2.88 -1.68
CA ALA A 30 -2.51 -3.19 -3.11
C ALA A 30 -3.90 -3.39 -3.74
N ILE A 31 -4.82 -4.05 -3.04
CA ILE A 31 -6.19 -4.27 -3.52
C ILE A 31 -7.00 -2.96 -3.51
N LEU A 32 -6.76 -2.10 -2.53
CA LEU A 32 -7.42 -0.81 -2.40
C LEU A 32 -6.84 0.27 -3.33
N SER A 33 -5.64 0.05 -3.86
CA SER A 33 -4.93 1.01 -4.70
C SER A 33 -5.80 1.50 -5.87
N PRO A 34 -5.82 2.81 -6.14
CA PRO A 34 -6.51 3.35 -7.32
C PRO A 34 -5.84 2.90 -8.63
N GLU A 35 -4.54 2.56 -8.59
CA GLU A 35 -3.79 2.12 -9.77
C GLU A 35 -4.05 0.64 -10.08
N VAL A 36 -4.88 0.40 -11.09
CA VAL A 36 -5.20 -0.94 -11.58
C VAL A 36 -4.34 -1.26 -12.80
N TYR A 37 -3.32 -2.09 -12.59
CA TYR A 37 -2.43 -2.57 -13.66
C TYR A 37 -3.14 -3.45 -14.69
N ARG A 38 -3.96 -4.38 -14.20
CA ARG A 38 -4.72 -5.32 -15.00
C ARG A 38 -5.93 -5.77 -14.20
N GLN A 39 -7.10 -5.56 -14.78
CA GLN A 39 -8.34 -6.12 -14.30
C GLN A 39 -8.57 -7.48 -14.97
N VAL A 40 -8.98 -8.47 -14.17
CA VAL A 40 -9.28 -9.81 -14.66
C VAL A 40 -10.69 -10.17 -14.21
N THR A 41 -11.56 -10.40 -15.19
CA THR A 41 -12.90 -10.93 -14.97
C THR A 41 -12.92 -12.38 -15.42
N LEU A 42 -13.27 -13.28 -14.50
CA LEU A 42 -13.52 -14.68 -14.86
C LEU A 42 -14.93 -14.77 -15.44
N PRO A 43 -15.10 -15.33 -16.66
CA PRO A 43 -16.40 -15.40 -17.33
C PRO A 43 -17.39 -16.37 -16.65
N ASP A 44 -16.88 -17.31 -15.87
CA ASP A 44 -17.65 -18.26 -15.07
C ASP A 44 -17.00 -18.35 -13.67
N GLY A 45 -17.72 -17.89 -12.65
CA GLY A 45 -17.27 -17.93 -11.26
C GLY A 45 -17.48 -19.30 -10.58
N GLY A 46 -18.00 -20.28 -11.32
CA GLY A 46 -18.46 -21.57 -10.84
C GLY A 46 -19.98 -21.76 -11.05
N PRO A 47 -20.52 -22.94 -10.74
CA PRO A 47 -21.93 -23.26 -11.01
C PRO A 47 -22.89 -22.23 -10.40
N GLY A 48 -23.63 -21.51 -11.25
CA GLY A 48 -24.61 -20.50 -10.83
C GLY A 48 -24.03 -19.12 -10.50
N VAL A 49 -22.72 -18.90 -10.69
CA VAL A 49 -22.06 -17.60 -10.48
C VAL A 49 -21.67 -17.03 -11.83
N GLY A 50 -22.28 -15.90 -12.20
CA GLY A 50 -21.94 -15.16 -13.42
C GLY A 50 -20.51 -14.61 -13.41
N PRO A 51 -20.17 -13.69 -14.33
CA PRO A 51 -18.83 -13.13 -14.41
C PRO A 51 -18.37 -12.51 -13.09
N VAL A 52 -17.13 -12.80 -12.66
CA VAL A 52 -16.56 -12.33 -11.40
C VAL A 52 -15.31 -11.51 -11.66
N ASP A 53 -15.31 -10.26 -11.22
CA ASP A 53 -14.09 -9.46 -11.08
C ASP A 53 -13.25 -9.96 -9.90
N ILE A 54 -12.00 -10.36 -10.16
CA ILE A 54 -11.13 -10.93 -9.13
C ILE A 54 -10.78 -9.90 -8.05
N GLY A 55 -10.58 -8.63 -8.41
CA GLY A 55 -10.26 -7.56 -7.44
C GLY A 55 -11.42 -7.34 -6.47
N VAL A 56 -12.64 -7.25 -7.00
CA VAL A 56 -13.86 -7.14 -6.18
C VAL A 56 -14.05 -8.37 -5.28
N ALA A 57 -13.84 -9.57 -5.82
CA ALA A 57 -13.97 -10.80 -5.04
C ALA A 57 -12.95 -10.87 -3.89
N LEU A 58 -11.70 -10.48 -4.15
CA LEU A 58 -10.65 -10.40 -3.13
C LEU A 58 -10.99 -9.36 -2.06
N TYR A 59 -11.46 -8.17 -2.46
CA TYR A 59 -11.85 -7.13 -1.51
C TYR A 59 -12.98 -7.59 -0.57
N ARG A 60 -14.03 -8.23 -1.11
CA ARG A 60 -15.10 -8.81 -0.28
C ARG A 60 -14.55 -9.85 0.70
N LYS A 61 -13.65 -10.72 0.22
CA LYS A 61 -13.03 -11.71 1.09
C LYS A 61 -12.16 -11.08 2.17
N ILE A 62 -11.48 -9.98 1.89
CA ILE A 62 -10.76 -9.23 2.93
C ILE A 62 -11.72 -8.83 4.04
N GLN A 63 -12.88 -8.24 3.71
CA GLN A 63 -13.85 -7.78 4.71
C GLN A 63 -14.35 -8.93 5.61
N GLU A 64 -14.50 -10.12 5.05
CA GLU A 64 -14.93 -11.32 5.77
C GLU A 64 -13.82 -11.99 6.59
N CYS A 65 -12.59 -12.04 6.08
CA CYS A 65 -11.54 -12.90 6.61
C CYS A 65 -10.41 -12.14 7.33
N TYR A 66 -10.24 -10.84 7.09
CA TYR A 66 -9.21 -10.08 7.79
C TYR A 66 -9.62 -9.85 9.24
N GLU A 67 -8.75 -10.24 10.16
CA GLU A 67 -8.95 -9.98 11.58
C GLU A 67 -8.38 -8.59 11.93
N PRO A 68 -9.19 -7.63 12.42
CA PRO A 68 -8.72 -6.29 12.75
C PRO A 68 -7.51 -6.28 13.69
N LYS A 69 -7.50 -7.17 14.69
CA LYS A 69 -6.37 -7.32 15.63
C LYS A 69 -5.07 -7.74 14.93
N ARG A 70 -5.13 -8.70 14.00
CA ARG A 70 -3.93 -9.14 13.26
C ARG A 70 -3.42 -8.06 12.33
N LEU A 71 -4.32 -7.31 11.71
CA LEU A 71 -3.98 -6.22 10.81
C LEU A 71 -3.29 -5.07 11.58
N ILE A 72 -3.84 -4.67 12.74
CA ILE A 72 -3.21 -3.72 13.67
C ILE A 72 -1.80 -4.19 14.06
N MET A 73 -1.66 -5.45 14.46
CA MET A 73 -0.35 -5.99 14.84
C MET A 73 0.65 -6.02 13.69
N SER A 74 0.19 -6.35 12.47
CA SER A 74 1.03 -6.34 11.28
C SER A 74 1.54 -4.94 10.94
N TRP A 75 0.68 -3.92 10.98
CA TRP A 75 1.11 -2.51 10.82
C TRP A 75 2.08 -2.09 11.91
N PHE A 76 1.84 -2.43 13.18
CA PHE A 76 2.77 -2.13 14.26
C PHE A 76 4.15 -2.74 14.03
N HIS A 77 4.22 -4.03 13.69
CA HIS A 77 5.50 -4.70 13.44
C HIS A 77 6.26 -4.08 12.28
N HIS A 78 5.55 -3.74 11.19
CA HIS A 78 6.12 -3.04 10.04
C HIS A 78 6.67 -1.66 10.43
N ALA A 79 5.86 -0.85 11.11
CA ALA A 79 6.24 0.47 11.59
C ALA A 79 7.44 0.43 12.55
N ASN A 80 7.41 -0.46 13.54
CA ASN A 80 8.46 -0.57 14.54
C ASN A 80 9.79 -1.10 13.96
N GLY A 81 9.74 -1.96 12.92
CA GLY A 81 10.91 -2.32 12.14
C GLY A 81 11.51 -1.11 11.43
N ASN A 82 10.68 -0.38 10.67
CA ASN A 82 11.09 0.83 9.95
C ASN A 82 11.59 1.93 10.89
N TYR A 83 10.94 2.13 12.03
CA TYR A 83 11.34 3.11 13.04
C TYR A 83 12.73 2.80 13.59
N ARG A 84 12.97 1.54 13.99
CA ARG A 84 14.28 1.12 14.49
C ARG A 84 15.37 1.29 13.44
N GLN A 85 15.06 0.94 12.19
CA GLN A 85 16.03 1.00 11.10
C GLN A 85 16.33 2.43 10.66
N TYR A 86 15.32 3.29 10.54
CA TYR A 86 15.46 4.58 9.88
C TYR A 86 15.46 5.79 10.81
N ILE A 87 14.67 5.75 11.90
CA ILE A 87 14.51 6.89 12.81
C ILE A 87 15.43 6.74 14.01
N GLN A 88 15.42 5.56 14.66
CA GLN A 88 16.15 5.33 15.91
C GLN A 88 17.63 4.99 15.67
N SER A 89 17.96 4.31 14.57
CA SER A 89 19.34 3.97 14.32
C SER A 89 20.15 5.25 14.08
N ARG A 90 21.23 5.42 14.85
CA ARG A 90 22.27 6.44 14.56
C ARG A 90 23.08 6.13 13.30
N ARG A 91 22.60 5.19 12.48
CA ARG A 91 23.06 4.95 11.11
C ARG A 91 22.37 5.94 10.15
N THR A 92 21.97 7.10 10.65
CA THR A 92 21.89 8.29 9.82
C THR A 92 23.28 8.48 9.22
N ARG A 93 23.32 8.69 7.91
CA ARG A 93 24.56 8.89 7.18
C ARG A 93 25.27 10.06 7.87
N GLU A 94 26.30 9.80 8.69
CA GLU A 94 27.28 10.79 9.14
C GLU A 94 28.10 11.26 7.92
N THR A 95 27.42 11.72 6.89
CA THR A 95 28.04 12.39 5.76
C THR A 95 28.18 13.83 6.24
N LYS A 96 29.38 14.16 6.73
CA LYS A 96 29.77 15.53 7.15
C LYS A 96 29.26 16.00 8.53
N GLY A 97 29.10 15.10 9.50
CA GLY A 97 28.88 15.49 10.91
C GLY A 97 27.51 16.11 11.22
N GLN A 98 26.54 15.98 10.32
CA GLN A 98 25.15 16.40 10.53
C GLN A 98 24.23 15.18 10.60
N ASP A 99 23.37 15.14 11.61
CA ASP A 99 22.35 14.09 11.77
C ASP A 99 21.23 14.32 10.76
N THR A 100 21.20 13.51 9.71
CA THR A 100 20.28 13.64 8.56
C THR A 100 19.59 12.33 8.23
N ILE A 101 18.38 12.40 7.70
CA ILE A 101 17.55 11.25 7.36
C ILE A 101 16.94 11.43 5.98
N VAL A 102 16.77 10.34 5.22
CA VAL A 102 16.06 10.38 3.93
C VAL A 102 14.58 10.72 4.14
N ARG A 103 14.07 11.74 3.43
CA ARG A 103 12.68 12.27 3.57
C ARG A 103 11.60 11.20 3.60
N LYS A 104 11.59 10.28 2.63
CA LYS A 104 10.56 9.23 2.55
C LYS A 104 10.53 8.28 3.74
N LYS A 105 11.60 8.19 4.53
CA LYS A 105 11.63 7.30 5.69
C LYS A 105 10.71 7.77 6.82
N TYR A 106 10.48 9.08 6.95
CA TYR A 106 9.42 9.58 7.83
C TYR A 106 8.06 9.02 7.39
N LEU A 107 7.74 9.10 6.11
CA LEU A 107 6.47 8.61 5.55
C LEU A 107 6.30 7.09 5.69
N HIS A 108 7.39 6.32 5.52
CA HIS A 108 7.39 4.86 5.68
C HIS A 108 7.09 4.39 7.11
N VAL A 109 7.37 5.22 8.10
CA VAL A 109 7.07 4.93 9.51
C VAL A 109 5.72 5.52 9.89
N LEU A 110 5.45 6.75 9.48
CA LEU A 110 4.23 7.48 9.79
C LEU A 110 3.00 6.76 9.28
N ARG A 111 2.98 6.39 7.99
CA ARG A 111 1.78 5.82 7.37
C ARG A 111 1.24 4.56 8.09
N PRO A 112 2.04 3.50 8.32
CA PRO A 112 1.55 2.33 9.03
C PRO A 112 1.13 2.63 10.48
N LEU A 113 1.76 3.61 11.15
CA LEU A 113 1.33 4.04 12.49
C LEU A 113 -0.02 4.76 12.45
N LEU A 114 -0.25 5.63 11.48
CA LEU A 114 -1.55 6.29 11.32
C LEU A 114 -2.65 5.31 10.94
N SER A 115 -2.38 4.35 10.05
CA SER A 115 -3.34 3.27 9.73
C SER A 115 -3.70 2.43 10.96
N LEU A 116 -2.70 2.12 11.80
CA LEU A 116 -2.93 1.46 13.08
C LEU A 116 -3.78 2.31 14.03
N GLU A 117 -3.48 3.59 14.20
CA GLU A 117 -4.23 4.46 15.12
C GLU A 117 -5.67 4.65 14.63
N TRP A 118 -5.84 4.84 13.32
CA TRP A 118 -7.16 4.89 12.70
C TRP A 118 -7.97 3.62 13.01
N MET A 119 -7.35 2.44 12.86
CA MET A 119 -8.00 1.17 13.20
C MET A 119 -8.33 1.04 14.69
N ILE A 120 -7.51 1.60 15.57
CA ILE A 120 -7.79 1.60 17.01
C ILE A 120 -9.04 2.46 17.30
N GLU A 121 -9.13 3.63 16.68
CA GLU A 121 -10.24 4.57 16.86
C GLU A 121 -11.56 4.05 16.27
N HIS A 122 -11.50 3.35 15.13
CA HIS A 122 -12.70 3.02 14.33
C HIS A 122 -13.05 1.52 14.35
N CYS A 123 -12.11 0.63 14.67
CA CYS A 123 -12.26 -0.81 14.47
C CYS A 123 -11.87 -1.68 15.68
N ALA A 124 -11.36 -1.12 16.79
CA ALA A 124 -10.80 -1.90 17.91
C ALA A 124 -11.78 -2.85 18.64
N GLY A 125 -13.08 -2.76 18.35
CA GLY A 125 -14.11 -3.65 18.89
C GLY A 125 -14.80 -4.53 17.85
N LEU A 126 -14.42 -4.46 16.58
CA LEU A 126 -15.11 -5.14 15.49
C LEU A 126 -14.59 -6.57 15.29
N ALA A 127 -15.50 -7.48 14.97
CA ALA A 127 -15.18 -8.85 14.58
C ALA A 127 -14.77 -8.95 13.10
N SER A 128 -15.25 -8.04 12.27
CA SER A 128 -15.00 -7.93 10.84
C SER A 128 -14.42 -6.57 10.47
N LEU A 129 -13.84 -6.49 9.27
CA LEU A 129 -13.32 -5.25 8.72
C LEU A 129 -14.42 -4.56 7.90
N ASP A 130 -15.33 -3.88 8.59
CA ASP A 130 -16.44 -3.16 7.94
C ASP A 130 -15.93 -1.92 7.20
N GLN A 131 -14.86 -1.31 7.72
CA GLN A 131 -14.20 -0.16 7.12
C GLN A 131 -12.70 -0.38 7.11
N VAL A 132 -12.04 0.24 6.14
CA VAL A 132 -10.58 0.19 5.96
C VAL A 132 -10.01 1.59 6.17
N PRO A 133 -8.78 1.71 6.71
CA PRO A 133 -8.15 3.01 6.86
C PRO A 133 -7.95 3.67 5.50
N PRO A 134 -8.02 5.01 5.43
CA PRO A 134 -7.67 5.74 4.22
C PRO A 134 -6.27 5.37 3.70
N LEU A 135 -6.09 5.39 2.38
CA LEU A 135 -4.81 5.03 1.78
C LEU A 135 -3.81 6.17 1.82
N THR A 136 -4.29 7.39 1.57
CA THR A 136 -3.44 8.56 1.48
C THR A 136 -3.02 9.04 2.85
N ILE A 137 -1.78 9.55 2.94
CA ILE A 137 -1.27 10.11 4.19
C ILE A 137 -2.12 11.32 4.62
N GLN A 138 -2.58 12.14 3.67
CA GLN A 138 -3.39 13.32 3.95
C GLN A 138 -4.74 12.97 4.59
N GLU A 139 -5.45 11.97 4.06
CA GLU A 139 -6.71 11.52 4.67
C GLU A 139 -6.47 10.88 6.03
N LEU A 140 -5.37 10.16 6.22
CA LEU A 140 -4.97 9.61 7.53
C LEU A 140 -4.68 10.73 8.54
N LEU A 141 -3.94 11.77 8.14
CA LEU A 141 -3.71 12.94 8.99
C LEU A 141 -5.02 13.62 9.36
N ALA A 142 -5.97 13.73 8.42
CA ALA A 142 -7.29 14.32 8.65
C ALA A 142 -8.21 13.51 9.55
N SER A 143 -8.08 12.19 9.56
CA SER A 143 -9.01 11.29 10.25
C SER A 143 -8.51 10.79 11.61
N VAL A 144 -7.20 10.77 11.87
CA VAL A 144 -6.65 10.32 13.15
C VAL A 144 -6.65 11.46 14.17
N SER A 145 -7.38 11.28 15.27
CA SER A 145 -7.62 12.33 16.28
C SER A 145 -6.36 12.81 17.01
N LEU A 146 -5.33 11.95 17.05
CA LEU A 146 -4.09 12.18 17.79
C LEU A 146 -3.08 13.08 17.08
N VAL A 147 -3.28 13.39 15.80
CA VAL A 147 -2.33 14.14 14.98
C VAL A 147 -2.37 15.62 15.37
N PRO A 148 -1.31 16.18 15.99
CA PRO A 148 -1.27 17.60 16.32
C PRO A 148 -1.18 18.48 15.05
N PRO A 149 -1.66 19.74 15.09
CA PRO A 149 -1.56 20.66 13.95
C PRO A 149 -0.14 20.81 13.42
N ALA A 150 0.86 20.95 14.30
CA ALA A 150 2.26 21.10 13.91
C ALA A 150 2.81 19.87 13.15
N VAL A 151 2.38 18.66 13.51
CA VAL A 151 2.77 17.43 12.77
C VAL A 151 2.10 17.42 11.41
N ARG A 152 0.81 17.78 11.35
CA ARG A 152 0.07 17.85 10.09
C ARG A 152 0.73 18.82 9.11
N GLU A 153 0.97 20.06 9.53
CA GLU A 153 1.64 21.10 8.72
C GLU A 153 3.00 20.61 8.24
N THR A 154 3.81 20.03 9.14
CA THR A 154 5.13 19.50 8.78
C THR A 154 5.07 18.38 7.74
N VAL A 155 4.08 17.48 7.82
CA VAL A 155 3.93 16.39 6.85
C VAL A 155 3.35 16.90 5.54
N GLU A 156 2.42 17.84 5.58
CA GLU A 156 1.89 18.51 4.39
C GLU A 156 3.02 19.22 3.63
N ASP A 157 3.91 19.92 4.32
CA ASP A 157 5.12 20.51 3.74
C ASP A 157 6.01 19.44 3.07
N LEU A 158 6.24 18.29 3.71
CA LEU A 158 6.99 17.18 3.09
C LEU A 158 6.31 16.62 1.83
N LEU A 159 4.99 16.81 1.71
CA LEU A 159 4.17 16.34 0.61
C LEU A 159 3.87 17.42 -0.42
N GLU A 160 4.36 18.65 -0.27
CA GLU A 160 4.27 19.67 -1.32
C GLU A 160 4.96 19.18 -2.61
N PRO A 161 4.45 19.52 -3.82
CA PRO A 161 4.99 19.02 -5.09
C PRO A 161 6.50 19.21 -5.24
N GLU A 162 7.02 20.35 -4.79
CA GLU A 162 8.45 20.67 -4.79
C GLU A 162 9.22 19.64 -3.96
N ASN A 163 8.77 19.38 -2.73
CA ASN A 163 9.42 18.46 -1.81
C ASN A 163 9.22 16.98 -2.17
N ARG A 164 8.10 16.62 -2.81
CA ARG A 164 7.84 15.27 -3.32
C ARG A 164 8.93 14.80 -4.29
N SER A 165 9.45 15.71 -5.11
CA SER A 165 10.54 15.40 -6.05
C SER A 165 11.88 15.11 -5.37
N HIS A 166 12.00 15.44 -4.08
CA HIS A 166 13.20 15.29 -3.27
C HIS A 166 13.06 14.22 -2.18
N LEU A 167 12.04 13.34 -2.25
CA LEU A 167 11.76 12.33 -1.23
C LEU A 167 12.89 11.32 -0.97
N ALA A 168 13.76 11.10 -1.95
CA ALA A 168 14.91 10.20 -1.82
C ALA A 168 16.17 10.88 -1.25
N GLU A 169 16.14 12.20 -1.08
CA GLU A 169 17.26 12.95 -0.53
C GLU A 169 17.20 13.05 1.00
N ASP A 170 18.35 13.32 1.59
CA ASP A 170 18.52 13.53 3.02
C ASP A 170 18.02 14.93 3.42
N LEU A 171 17.41 15.03 4.61
CA LEU A 171 17.08 16.29 5.27
C LEU A 171 17.61 16.29 6.71
N PRO A 172 17.81 17.48 7.32
CA PRO A 172 17.98 17.56 8.77
C PRO A 172 16.81 16.90 9.48
N ARG A 173 17.09 16.19 10.58
CA ARG A 173 16.03 15.59 11.39
C ARG A 173 14.98 16.63 11.78
N ILE A 174 13.72 16.21 11.77
CA ILE A 174 12.59 17.04 12.13
C ILE A 174 12.11 16.64 13.54
N PRO A 175 12.44 17.41 14.60
CA PRO A 175 12.17 16.99 15.98
C PRO A 175 10.68 16.73 16.25
N VAL A 176 9.79 17.57 15.71
CA VAL A 176 8.33 17.40 15.88
C VAL A 176 7.83 16.05 15.33
N LEU A 177 8.43 15.55 14.24
CA LEU A 177 8.11 14.22 13.72
C LEU A 177 8.78 13.11 14.52
N ASP A 178 10.04 13.29 14.93
CA ASP A 178 10.75 12.30 15.74
C ASP A 178 10.00 12.03 17.06
N ASP A 179 9.59 13.09 17.77
CA ASP A 179 8.84 13.01 19.02
C ASP A 179 7.48 12.34 18.82
N PHE A 180 6.76 12.76 17.78
CA PHE A 180 5.44 12.19 17.46
C PHE A 180 5.53 10.70 17.11
N LEU A 181 6.49 10.31 16.26
CA LEU A 181 6.70 8.92 15.86
C LEU A 181 7.13 8.05 17.05
N SER A 182 8.00 8.55 17.92
CA SER A 182 8.37 7.83 19.16
C SER A 182 7.14 7.60 20.04
N GLY A 183 6.30 8.62 20.23
CA GLY A 183 5.05 8.50 20.99
C GLY A 183 4.07 7.48 20.42
N LEU A 184 3.88 7.47 19.09
CA LEU A 184 3.05 6.46 18.42
C LEU A 184 3.65 5.05 18.53
N ILE A 185 4.97 4.90 18.50
CA ILE A 185 5.65 3.61 18.70
C ILE A 185 5.41 3.08 20.12
N ASP A 186 5.50 3.94 21.14
CA ASP A 186 5.25 3.55 22.53
C ASP A 186 3.79 3.15 22.76
N ARG A 187 2.85 3.91 22.18
CA ARG A 187 1.43 3.54 22.15
C ARG A 187 1.20 2.19 21.46
N GLY A 188 1.72 2.01 20.25
CA GLY A 188 1.61 0.76 19.51
C GLY A 188 2.17 -0.44 20.28
N ARG A 189 3.27 -0.23 21.03
CA ARG A 189 3.85 -1.25 21.91
C ARG A 189 2.94 -1.59 23.09
N ALA A 190 2.31 -0.60 23.71
CA ALA A 190 1.34 -0.81 24.77
C ALA A 190 0.11 -1.58 24.26
N THR A 191 -0.40 -1.22 23.08
CA THR A 191 -1.49 -1.91 22.39
C THR A 191 -1.12 -3.37 22.12
N ALA A 192 0.05 -3.63 21.54
CA ALA A 192 0.56 -4.97 21.28
C ALA A 192 0.61 -5.84 22.55
N LYS A 193 1.09 -5.26 23.66
CA LYS A 193 1.14 -5.94 24.96
C LYS A 193 -0.26 -6.26 25.49
N SER A 194 -1.21 -5.33 25.37
CA SER A 194 -2.61 -5.54 25.77
C SER A 194 -3.28 -6.66 24.98
N MET A 195 -3.08 -6.70 23.66
CA MET A 195 -3.62 -7.75 22.79
C MET A 195 -3.00 -9.12 23.04
N ALA A 196 -1.71 -9.20 23.39
CA ALA A 196 -1.04 -10.45 23.74
C ALA A 196 -1.54 -11.06 25.06
N GLY A 197 -1.98 -10.23 26.02
CA GLY A 197 -2.55 -10.68 27.28
C GLY A 197 -3.96 -11.26 27.19
N LYS A 198 -4.72 -10.90 26.13
CA LYS A 198 -6.06 -11.45 25.81
C LYS A 198 -5.94 -12.57 24.78
N ARG A 199 -5.40 -13.73 25.15
CA ARG A 199 -5.57 -14.95 24.34
C ARG A 199 -6.94 -15.55 24.61
N ASP A 200 -7.95 -15.07 23.90
CA ASP A 200 -9.18 -15.83 23.74
C ASP A 200 -8.92 -17.01 22.79
N GLY A 201 -9.44 -18.18 23.17
CA GLY A 201 -9.25 -19.45 22.46
C GLY A 201 -9.58 -19.36 20.98
N GLY A 202 -8.80 -20.08 20.15
CA GLY A 202 -8.80 -19.99 18.70
C GLY A 202 -10.19 -19.94 18.07
N GLY A 203 -10.53 -18.78 17.51
CA GLY A 203 -11.65 -18.62 16.59
C GLY A 203 -11.18 -19.05 15.20
N GLY A 204 -11.54 -20.26 14.78
CA GLY A 204 -11.58 -20.58 13.37
C GLY A 204 -12.60 -19.68 12.67
N CYS A 205 -12.26 -19.19 11.47
CA CYS A 205 -13.18 -18.50 10.58
C CYS A 205 -14.50 -19.27 10.48
N SER A 206 -15.54 -18.81 11.18
CA SER A 206 -16.91 -19.17 10.89
C SER A 206 -17.49 -18.07 10.01
N PRO A 207 -18.16 -18.38 8.89
CA PRO A 207 -18.71 -17.36 8.01
C PRO A 207 -19.81 -16.61 8.76
N SER A 208 -19.56 -15.34 9.09
CA SER A 208 -20.59 -14.45 9.60
C SER A 208 -21.54 -14.10 8.45
N GLN A 209 -22.84 -14.25 8.68
CA GLN A 209 -23.85 -13.81 7.73
C GLN A 209 -24.07 -12.31 7.86
N GLY A 210 -23.93 -11.58 6.75
CA GLY A 210 -24.62 -10.32 6.48
C GLY A 210 -24.20 -9.10 7.32
N GLY A 211 -22.96 -8.64 7.16
CA GLY A 211 -22.59 -7.26 7.48
C GLY A 211 -23.00 -6.29 6.35
N PRO A 212 -23.08 -4.96 6.62
CA PRO A 212 -23.43 -3.99 5.59
C PRO A 212 -22.44 -4.03 4.42
N ASN A 213 -22.97 -4.15 3.21
CA ASN A 213 -22.22 -4.21 1.95
C ASN A 213 -21.60 -2.83 1.67
N VAL A 214 -20.35 -2.62 2.09
CA VAL A 214 -19.59 -1.42 1.71
C VAL A 214 -19.11 -1.59 0.27
N PRO A 215 -19.48 -0.68 -0.65
CA PRO A 215 -19.13 -0.82 -2.05
C PRO A 215 -17.60 -0.76 -2.24
N PRO A 216 -17.04 -1.56 -3.17
CA PRO A 216 -15.63 -1.47 -3.51
C PRO A 216 -15.33 -0.06 -4.09
N PRO A 217 -14.07 0.40 -4.06
CA PRO A 217 -13.69 1.72 -4.57
C PRO A 217 -14.19 1.95 -6.01
N ALA A 218 -14.48 3.20 -6.40
CA ALA A 218 -15.14 3.55 -7.67
C ALA A 218 -14.45 2.99 -8.93
N HIS A 219 -13.13 2.79 -8.89
CA HIS A 219 -12.38 2.16 -9.99
C HIS A 219 -12.68 0.67 -10.19
N ALA A 220 -13.23 -0.01 -9.18
CA ALA A 220 -13.65 -1.41 -9.24
C ALA A 220 -15.11 -1.59 -9.72
N THR A 221 -15.87 -0.51 -9.90
CA THR A 221 -17.28 -0.53 -10.35
C THR A 221 -17.50 0.04 -11.75
N SER A 222 -16.47 0.62 -12.37
CA SER A 222 -16.57 1.17 -13.74
C SER A 222 -16.40 0.10 -14.81
N ALA A 223 -17.41 -0.76 -14.98
CA ALA A 223 -17.61 -1.55 -16.19
C ALA A 223 -19.11 -1.68 -16.50
N ALA A 224 -19.74 -0.56 -16.84
CA ALA A 224 -21.12 -0.58 -17.35
C ALA A 224 -21.34 0.53 -18.38
N ALA A 225 -20.64 0.46 -19.51
CA ALA A 225 -21.09 0.99 -20.81
C ALA A 225 -20.06 0.73 -21.91
N ALA A 226 -20.05 -0.47 -22.50
CA ALA A 226 -19.58 -0.69 -23.87
C ALA A 226 -20.01 -2.10 -24.36
N THR A 227 -21.29 -2.22 -24.70
CA THR A 227 -21.81 -3.34 -25.47
C THR A 227 -21.44 -3.11 -26.93
N ALA A 228 -20.52 -3.88 -27.50
CA ALA A 228 -20.46 -4.11 -28.95
C ALA A 228 -19.63 -5.36 -29.24
N ALA A 229 -20.23 -6.27 -29.99
CA ALA A 229 -19.67 -7.53 -30.47
C ALA A 229 -18.42 -7.33 -31.33
N GLY A 230 -17.48 -8.29 -31.27
CA GLY A 230 -16.34 -8.34 -32.18
C GLY A 230 -15.26 -9.35 -31.76
N ASP A 231 -15.44 -10.60 -32.18
CA ASP A 231 -14.43 -11.65 -32.39
C ASP A 231 -13.26 -11.81 -31.40
N ASN A 232 -13.44 -12.77 -30.49
CA ASN A 232 -12.38 -13.37 -29.69
C ASN A 232 -11.67 -14.46 -30.51
N ARG A 233 -10.88 -14.08 -31.53
CA ARG A 233 -9.92 -14.96 -32.20
C ARG A 233 -8.51 -14.41 -32.05
N LEU A 234 -7.64 -15.21 -31.44
CA LEU A 234 -6.19 -15.00 -31.42
C LEU A 234 -5.68 -14.92 -32.88
N PRO A 235 -5.04 -13.83 -33.34
CA PRO A 235 -4.39 -13.85 -34.64
C PRO A 235 -3.09 -14.67 -34.54
N ALA A 236 -2.94 -15.56 -35.53
CA ALA A 236 -1.81 -16.45 -35.69
C ALA A 236 -0.48 -15.70 -35.82
N ALA A 237 0.58 -16.35 -35.35
CA ALA A 237 1.96 -15.92 -35.48
C ALA A 237 2.33 -15.56 -36.93
N VAL A 238 2.80 -14.32 -37.14
CA VAL A 238 3.57 -13.94 -38.32
C VAL A 238 4.92 -13.43 -37.84
N ALA A 239 5.96 -14.00 -38.42
CA ALA A 239 7.36 -13.84 -38.04
C ALA A 239 7.93 -12.44 -38.38
N SER A 240 8.86 -12.04 -37.51
CA SER A 240 10.08 -11.25 -37.76
C SER A 240 10.00 -9.83 -38.32
N SER A 241 10.41 -8.84 -37.49
CA SER A 241 11.43 -7.85 -37.89
C SER A 241 11.92 -7.05 -36.67
N ALA A 242 13.26 -6.95 -36.57
CA ALA A 242 14.09 -6.04 -35.77
C ALA A 242 13.80 -5.93 -34.26
N ALA A 243 14.45 -6.80 -33.48
CA ALA A 243 14.63 -6.61 -32.04
C ALA A 243 15.69 -5.52 -31.79
N THR A 244 15.26 -4.31 -31.43
CA THR A 244 16.13 -3.39 -30.67
C THR A 244 16.20 -3.89 -29.23
N SER A 245 17.38 -4.40 -28.85
CA SER A 245 17.69 -4.86 -27.50
C SER A 245 17.64 -3.71 -26.50
N SER A 246 16.56 -3.59 -25.71
CA SER A 246 16.58 -2.72 -24.53
C SER A 246 17.35 -3.43 -23.41
N SER A 247 18.35 -2.75 -22.86
CA SER A 247 19.24 -3.29 -21.82
C SER A 247 18.46 -3.60 -20.54
N SER A 248 18.96 -4.51 -19.71
CA SER A 248 18.40 -4.80 -18.37
C SER A 248 18.26 -3.53 -17.50
N SER A 249 19.19 -2.58 -17.64
CA SER A 249 19.16 -1.27 -16.99
C SER A 249 17.96 -0.40 -17.42
N SER A 250 17.59 -0.41 -18.71
CA SER A 250 16.41 0.34 -19.18
C SER A 250 15.09 -0.21 -18.62
N LYS A 251 15.01 -1.53 -18.42
CA LYS A 251 13.83 -2.18 -17.82
C LYS A 251 13.74 -1.88 -16.33
N LEU A 252 14.86 -1.88 -15.62
CA LEU A 252 14.89 -1.53 -14.19
C LEU A 252 14.40 -0.10 -13.95
N ALA A 253 14.86 0.88 -14.75
CA ALA A 253 14.40 2.26 -14.67
C ALA A 253 12.89 2.41 -14.96
N GLU A 254 12.35 1.62 -15.89
CA GLU A 254 10.92 1.58 -16.21
C GLU A 254 10.09 1.02 -15.03
N TRP A 255 10.56 -0.05 -14.39
CA TRP A 255 9.95 -0.63 -13.19
C TRP A 255 9.99 0.32 -12.00
N ASP A 256 11.11 1.00 -11.82
CA ASP A 256 11.32 2.00 -10.79
C ASP A 256 10.34 3.16 -10.95
N THR A 257 10.21 3.70 -12.16
CA THR A 257 9.22 4.75 -12.49
C THR A 257 7.78 4.26 -12.25
N LEU A 258 7.49 2.99 -12.57
CA LEU A 258 6.17 2.42 -12.36
C LEU A 258 5.82 2.25 -10.87
N LEU A 259 6.76 1.74 -10.08
CA LEU A 259 6.61 1.59 -8.63
C LEU A 259 6.49 2.95 -7.92
N GLY A 260 7.24 3.94 -8.39
CA GLY A 260 7.11 5.31 -7.91
C GLY A 260 5.74 5.92 -8.18
N ARG A 261 5.15 5.65 -9.37
CA ARG A 261 3.80 6.13 -9.71
C ARG A 261 2.75 5.52 -8.82
N VAL A 262 2.85 4.23 -8.53
CA VAL A 262 1.94 3.56 -7.59
C VAL A 262 2.11 4.10 -6.19
N PHE A 263 3.33 4.27 -5.69
CA PHE A 263 3.51 4.89 -4.38
C PHE A 263 2.88 6.29 -4.31
N ALA A 264 3.11 7.12 -5.33
CA ALA A 264 2.61 8.50 -5.37
C ALA A 264 1.08 8.59 -5.46
N SER A 265 0.45 7.80 -6.31
CA SER A 265 -1.01 7.77 -6.47
C SER A 265 -1.72 7.10 -5.29
N THR A 266 -1.24 5.93 -4.85
CA THR A 266 -1.86 5.17 -3.75
C THR A 266 -1.71 5.89 -2.42
N PHE A 267 -0.54 6.46 -2.11
CA PHE A 267 -0.24 6.94 -0.76
C PHE A 267 -0.10 8.46 -0.64
N LEU A 268 0.21 9.16 -1.73
CA LEU A 268 0.40 10.62 -1.70
C LEU A 268 -0.75 11.38 -2.39
N GLY A 269 -1.70 10.69 -3.02
CA GLY A 269 -2.84 11.29 -3.73
C GLY A 269 -2.45 12.05 -5.01
N ALA A 270 -1.29 11.76 -5.60
CA ALA A 270 -0.86 12.42 -6.84
C ALA A 270 -1.71 11.93 -8.04
N SER A 271 -2.29 12.86 -8.80
CA SER A 271 -3.08 12.53 -9.99
C SER A 271 -2.19 12.07 -11.16
N SER A 272 -2.75 11.27 -12.06
CA SER A 272 -2.09 10.80 -13.28
C SER A 272 -1.79 12.00 -14.22
N GLY A 273 -0.55 12.50 -14.17
CA GLY A 273 -0.08 13.66 -14.93
C GLY A 273 1.42 13.93 -14.73
N ARG A 274 1.96 15.03 -15.27
CA ARG A 274 3.40 15.39 -15.14
C ARG A 274 3.89 15.45 -13.70
N GLU A 275 3.03 15.84 -12.77
CA GLU A 275 3.33 15.87 -11.32
C GLU A 275 3.52 14.47 -10.72
N GLY A 276 2.70 13.50 -11.16
CA GLY A 276 2.84 12.10 -10.76
C GLY A 276 4.09 11.43 -11.32
N GLU A 277 4.51 11.79 -12.54
CA GLU A 277 5.75 11.28 -13.15
C GLU A 277 7.02 11.76 -12.44
N ALA A 278 7.05 13.03 -12.00
CA ALA A 278 8.17 13.58 -11.25
C ALA A 278 8.29 12.97 -9.84
N ALA A 279 7.16 12.83 -9.13
CA ALA A 279 7.12 12.18 -7.81
C ALA A 279 7.52 10.69 -7.91
N ALA A 280 7.14 10.02 -8.99
CA ALA A 280 7.48 8.64 -9.26
C ALA A 280 8.97 8.43 -9.52
N ALA A 281 9.58 9.28 -10.35
CA ALA A 281 11.01 9.22 -10.62
C ALA A 281 11.83 9.41 -9.33
N ALA A 282 11.40 10.33 -8.46
CA ALA A 282 12.03 10.59 -7.16
C ALA A 282 11.91 9.40 -6.18
N ALA A 283 10.76 8.74 -6.13
CA ALA A 283 10.56 7.57 -5.27
C ALA A 283 11.52 6.42 -5.65
N ALA A 284 11.84 6.31 -6.93
CA ALA A 284 12.55 5.19 -7.52
C ALA A 284 14.07 5.33 -7.56
N ALA A 285 14.60 6.55 -7.74
CA ALA A 285 16.05 6.83 -7.79
C ALA A 285 16.82 6.45 -6.50
N GLY A 286 16.13 6.18 -5.39
CA GLY A 286 16.76 5.84 -4.10
C GLY A 286 17.19 4.38 -3.92
N ARG A 287 17.24 3.55 -4.97
CA ARG A 287 17.69 2.13 -4.89
C ARG A 287 19.08 1.86 -5.47
N GLU A 288 19.77 2.82 -6.08
CA GLU A 288 21.11 2.62 -6.67
C GLU A 288 22.27 2.49 -5.63
N GLY A 289 21.97 2.15 -4.38
CA GLY A 289 22.99 2.06 -3.32
C GLY A 289 22.66 1.13 -2.15
N GLU A 290 21.88 0.06 -2.39
CA GLU A 290 21.80 -1.10 -1.47
C GLU A 290 22.80 -2.19 -1.86
#